data_AF-A0A557RRY4-F1
#
_entry.id   AF-A0A557RRY4-F1
#
_cell.length_a   1.000
_cell.length_b   1.000
_cell.length_c   1.000
_cell.angle_alpha   90.00
_cell.angle_beta   90.00
_cell.angle_gamma   90.00
#
_symmetry.space_group_name_H-M   'P 1'
#
loop_
_entity.id
_entity.type
_entity.pdbx_description
1 polymer ?
#
loop_
_entity_poly.entity_id
_entity_poly.type
_entity_poly.pdbx_seq_one_letter_code
_entity_poly.pdbx_strand_id
1 'polypeptide(L)'
;MKFLHALALSIALLVALWVYLSVGNPELRFTPWIGFVAWAAYFAAGGGADGVRKSIAAGLAGALLTAVTLFGVQALGGSLVVLIGLVAILAFVLVAMADIPLLAYTPAAFLGAACFFGSGAKLDVSAVFVGLTWCLGVLFGLMSEQIGKRLARPA
;
A
#
# COMPACT_ATOMS: atom_id res chain seq x y z
N MET A 1 21.03 16.15 15.48
CA MET A 1 19.84 16.85 14.93
C MET A 1 18.58 16.33 15.63
N LYS A 2 17.51 17.13 15.77
CA LYS A 2 16.23 16.61 16.30
C LYS A 2 15.68 15.52 15.36
N PHE A 3 15.10 14.45 15.90
CA PHE A 3 14.60 13.32 15.10
C PHE A 3 13.64 13.75 13.99
N LEU A 4 12.70 14.66 14.27
CA LEU A 4 11.75 15.14 13.27
C LEU A 4 12.45 15.76 12.04
N HIS A 5 13.52 16.54 12.24
CA HIS A 5 14.25 17.17 11.13
C HIS A 5 15.09 16.16 10.36
N ALA A 6 15.69 15.20 11.07
CA ALA A 6 16.41 14.09 10.46
C ALA A 6 15.48 13.21 9.61
N LEU A 7 14.27 12.93 10.11
CA LEU A 7 13.24 12.19 9.38
C LEU A 7 12.73 12.99 8.17
N ALA A 8 12.48 14.29 8.32
CA ALA A 8 12.06 15.15 7.22
C ALA A 8 13.10 15.17 6.08
N LEU A 9 14.39 15.30 6.40
CA LEU A 9 15.47 15.23 5.43
C LEU A 9 15.51 13.85 4.74
N SER A 10 15.39 12.77 5.51
CA SER A 10 15.36 11.42 4.97
C SER A 10 14.19 11.19 4.02
N ILE A 11 12.98 11.63 4.38
CA ILE A 11 11.79 11.50 3.54
C ILE A 11 11.98 12.32 2.27
N ALA A 12 12.45 13.57 2.36
CA ALA A 12 12.66 14.41 1.18
C ALA A 12 13.59 13.75 0.15
N LEU A 13 14.72 13.18 0.60
CA LEU A 13 15.67 12.49 -0.28
C LEU A 13 15.08 11.21 -0.90
N LEU A 14 14.37 10.41 -0.11
CA LEU A 14 13.76 9.18 -0.60
C LEU A 14 12.55 9.43 -1.49
N VAL A 15 11.82 10.53 -1.29
CA VAL A 15 10.73 10.96 -2.19
C VAL A 15 11.31 11.36 -3.55
N ALA A 16 12.43 12.10 -3.57
CA ALA A 16 13.11 12.44 -4.82
C ALA A 16 13.55 11.16 -5.57
N LEU A 17 14.13 10.19 -4.86
CA LEU A 17 14.46 8.89 -5.43
C LEU A 17 13.22 8.13 -5.93
N TRP A 18 12.15 8.10 -5.15
CA TRP A 18 10.90 7.42 -5.52
C TRP A 18 10.29 8.00 -6.79
N VAL A 19 10.27 9.33 -6.93
CA VAL A 19 9.78 10.00 -8.14
C VAL A 19 10.67 9.69 -9.33
N TYR A 20 12.00 9.69 -9.17
CA TYR A 20 12.92 9.28 -10.24
C TYR A 20 12.63 7.84 -10.70
N LEU A 21 12.45 6.89 -9.77
CA LEU A 21 12.17 5.50 -10.10
C LEU A 21 10.78 5.28 -10.70
N SER A 22 9.74 5.92 -10.16
CA SER A 22 8.35 5.65 -10.56
C SER A 22 7.86 6.50 -11.73
N VAL A 23 8.31 7.75 -11.83
CA VAL A 23 7.95 8.68 -12.92
C VAL A 23 9.05 8.77 -13.97
N GLY A 24 10.31 8.89 -13.52
CA GLY A 24 11.46 9.04 -14.42
C GLY A 24 11.83 7.78 -15.19
N ASN A 25 11.38 6.59 -14.73
CA ASN A 25 11.65 5.31 -15.36
C ASN A 25 10.34 4.52 -15.60
N PRO A 26 9.50 4.93 -16.57
CA PRO A 26 8.18 4.35 -16.79
C PRO A 26 8.21 2.85 -17.14
N GLU A 27 9.33 2.35 -17.66
CA GLU A 27 9.54 0.92 -17.93
C GLU A 27 9.48 0.04 -16.67
N LEU A 28 9.72 0.62 -15.49
CA LEU A 28 9.57 -0.08 -14.20
C LEU A 28 8.11 -0.27 -13.79
N ARG A 29 7.17 0.45 -14.43
CA ARG A 29 5.71 0.33 -14.25
C ARG A 29 5.23 0.52 -12.81
N PHE A 30 6.01 1.21 -11.99
CA PHE A 30 5.59 1.57 -10.64
C PHE A 30 4.59 2.71 -10.67
N THR A 31 3.60 2.65 -9.77
CA THR A 31 2.58 3.71 -9.67
C THR A 31 2.94 4.68 -8.54
N PRO A 32 3.36 5.92 -8.82
CA PRO A 32 3.96 6.81 -7.82
C PRO A 32 3.08 7.01 -6.58
N TRP A 33 1.78 7.25 -6.80
CA TRP A 33 0.83 7.52 -5.73
C TRP A 33 0.53 6.30 -4.86
N ILE A 34 0.51 5.09 -5.42
CA ILE A 34 0.34 3.85 -4.65
C ILE A 34 1.51 3.67 -3.67
N GLY A 35 2.73 3.98 -4.12
CA GLY A 35 3.91 3.97 -3.26
C GLY A 35 3.77 4.94 -2.09
N PHE A 36 3.29 6.17 -2.32
CA PHE A 36 3.06 7.14 -1.25
C PHE A 36 1.96 6.71 -0.26
N VAL A 37 0.88 6.10 -0.74
CA VAL A 37 -0.18 5.57 0.12
C VAL A 37 0.37 4.47 1.03
N ALA A 38 1.13 3.52 0.47
CA ALA A 38 1.72 2.43 1.24
C ALA A 38 2.78 2.92 2.25
N TRP A 39 3.56 3.93 1.87
CA TRP A 39 4.51 4.60 2.75
C TRP A 39 3.79 5.32 3.91
N ALA A 40 2.67 5.99 3.64
CA ALA A 40 1.85 6.60 4.68
C ALA A 40 1.24 5.55 5.61
N ALA A 41 0.75 4.42 5.07
CA ALA A 41 0.22 3.30 5.85
C ALA A 41 1.29 2.75 6.82
N TYR A 42 2.53 2.61 6.36
CA TYR A 42 3.65 2.20 7.21
C TYR A 42 3.84 3.11 8.44
N PHE A 43 3.88 4.43 8.23
CA PHE A 43 4.05 5.37 9.35
C PHE A 43 2.80 5.46 10.23
N ALA A 44 1.61 5.37 9.64
CA ALA A 44 0.36 5.34 10.40
C ALA A 44 0.21 4.07 11.24
N ALA A 45 0.89 2.97 10.88
CA ALA A 45 1.01 1.78 11.72
C ALA A 45 2.01 1.91 12.89
N GLY A 46 2.69 3.05 13.01
CA GLY A 46 3.71 3.30 14.03
C GLY A 46 5.15 2.96 13.60
N GLY A 47 5.35 2.54 12.35
CA GLY A 47 6.66 2.17 11.82
C GLY A 47 7.23 0.85 12.40
N GLY A 48 8.54 0.68 12.28
CA GLY A 48 9.25 -0.53 12.71
C GLY A 48 8.84 -1.82 12.00
N ALA A 49 9.23 -2.96 12.58
CA ALA A 49 9.00 -4.28 11.98
C ALA A 49 7.51 -4.62 11.87
N ASP A 50 6.71 -4.26 12.87
CA ASP A 50 5.27 -4.50 12.84
C ASP A 50 4.56 -3.60 11.84
N GLY A 51 5.00 -2.34 11.70
CA GLY A 51 4.54 -1.44 10.64
C GLY A 51 4.75 -2.03 9.25
N VAL A 52 5.91 -2.66 8.99
CA VAL A 52 6.14 -3.39 7.73
C VAL A 52 5.19 -4.57 7.59
N ARG A 53 5.17 -5.47 8.57
CA ARG A 53 4.41 -6.73 8.50
C ARG A 53 2.93 -6.49 8.27
N LYS A 54 2.32 -5.62 9.07
CA LYS A 54 0.89 -5.33 9.00
C LYS A 54 0.53 -4.54 7.74
N SER A 55 1.33 -3.54 7.35
CA SER A 55 1.04 -2.74 6.15
C SER A 55 1.14 -3.56 4.87
N ILE A 56 2.16 -4.41 4.76
CA ILE A 56 2.29 -5.32 3.61
C ILE A 56 1.15 -6.34 3.63
N ALA A 57 0.97 -7.08 4.72
CA ALA A 57 0.02 -8.19 4.75
C ALA A 57 -1.43 -7.73 4.55
N ALA A 58 -1.88 -6.74 5.34
CA ALA A 58 -3.26 -6.22 5.22
C ALA A 58 -3.48 -5.51 3.87
N GLY A 59 -2.51 -4.70 3.41
CA GLY A 59 -2.63 -3.99 2.14
C GLY A 59 -2.67 -4.90 0.92
N LEU A 60 -1.80 -5.91 0.86
CA LEU A 60 -1.83 -6.90 -0.21
C LEU A 60 -3.10 -7.76 -0.15
N ALA A 61 -3.55 -8.15 1.04
CA ALA A 61 -4.83 -8.85 1.19
C ALA A 61 -5.98 -8.01 0.66
N GLY A 62 -6.01 -6.71 0.96
CA GLY A 62 -6.98 -5.77 0.43
C GLY A 62 -6.98 -5.71 -1.10
N ALA A 63 -5.81 -5.51 -1.70
CA ALA A 63 -5.67 -5.46 -3.17
C ALA A 63 -6.08 -6.79 -3.84
N LEU A 64 -5.66 -7.92 -3.27
CA LEU A 64 -5.99 -9.25 -3.80
C LEU A 64 -7.50 -9.55 -3.70
N LEU A 65 -8.12 -9.27 -2.56
CA LEU A 65 -9.56 -9.46 -2.37
C LEU A 65 -10.36 -8.56 -3.30
N THR A 66 -9.90 -7.33 -3.56
CA THR A 66 -10.51 -6.46 -4.58
C THR A 66 -10.40 -7.07 -5.98
N ALA A 67 -9.25 -7.62 -6.36
CA ALA A 67 -9.08 -8.29 -7.65
C ALA A 67 -10.05 -9.47 -7.81
N VAL A 68 -10.16 -10.32 -6.78
CA VAL A 68 -11.12 -11.45 -6.75
C VAL A 68 -12.57 -10.96 -6.83
N THR A 69 -12.89 -9.90 -6.10
CA THR A 69 -14.22 -9.28 -6.11
C THR A 69 -14.59 -8.82 -7.51
N LEU A 70 -13.68 -8.12 -8.19
CA LEU A 70 -13.90 -7.59 -9.53
C LEU A 70 -13.96 -8.68 -10.61
N PHE A 71 -13.19 -9.75 -10.43
CA PHE A 71 -13.35 -10.96 -11.26
C PHE A 71 -14.77 -11.52 -11.14
N GLY A 72 -15.28 -11.66 -9.91
CA GLY A 72 -16.65 -12.08 -9.64
C GLY A 72 -17.69 -11.16 -10.25
N VAL A 73 -17.49 -9.83 -10.16
CA VAL A 73 -18.37 -8.84 -10.80
C VAL A 73 -18.47 -9.07 -12.30
N GLN A 74 -17.32 -9.27 -12.96
CA GLN A 74 -17.29 -9.49 -14.41
C GLN A 74 -17.89 -10.85 -14.81
N ALA A 75 -17.62 -11.90 -14.04
CA ALA A 75 -18.19 -13.23 -14.25
C ALA A 75 -19.72 -13.27 -14.11
N LEU A 76 -20.29 -12.36 -13.31
CA LEU A 76 -21.74 -12.22 -13.07
C LEU A 76 -22.39 -11.13 -13.95
N GLY A 77 -21.74 -10.73 -15.05
CA GLY A 77 -22.31 -9.83 -16.05
C GLY A 77 -22.08 -8.33 -15.81
N GLY A 78 -21.32 -7.94 -14.79
CA GLY A 78 -20.79 -6.57 -14.65
C GLY A 78 -21.81 -5.49 -14.31
N SER A 79 -23.02 -5.86 -13.86
CA SER A 79 -24.05 -4.88 -13.51
C SER A 79 -23.70 -4.09 -12.24
N LEU A 80 -24.24 -2.87 -12.12
CA LEU A 80 -24.07 -2.04 -10.91
C LEU A 80 -24.60 -2.75 -9.65
N VAL A 81 -25.70 -3.51 -9.77
CA VAL A 81 -26.28 -4.26 -8.64
C VAL A 81 -25.30 -5.32 -8.13
N VAL A 82 -24.67 -6.07 -9.04
CA VAL A 82 -23.64 -7.06 -8.70
C VAL A 82 -22.43 -6.38 -8.05
N LEU A 83 -21.98 -5.25 -8.60
CA LEU A 83 -20.87 -4.48 -8.05
C LEU A 83 -21.16 -4.02 -6.62
N ILE A 84 -22.34 -3.45 -6.36
CA ILE A 84 -22.76 -3.02 -5.02
C ILE A 84 -22.73 -4.21 -4.05
N GLY A 85 -23.33 -5.35 -4.44
CA GLY A 85 -23.40 -6.52 -3.58
C GLY A 85 -22.01 -7.09 -3.24
N LEU A 86 -21.17 -7.32 -4.25
CA LEU A 86 -19.85 -7.91 -4.04
C LEU A 86 -18.88 -6.96 -3.34
N VAL A 87 -18.94 -5.65 -3.58
CA VAL A 87 -18.12 -4.67 -2.87
C VAL A 87 -18.56 -4.51 -1.41
N ALA A 88 -19.87 -4.63 -1.11
CA ALA A 88 -20.35 -4.67 0.28
C ALA A 88 -19.82 -5.91 1.02
N ILE A 89 -19.82 -7.08 0.36
CA ILE A 89 -19.22 -8.31 0.90
C ILE A 89 -17.71 -8.13 1.11
N LEU A 90 -17.01 -7.56 0.13
CA LEU A 90 -15.58 -7.23 0.24
C LEU A 90 -15.32 -6.38 1.48
N ALA A 91 -16.05 -5.27 1.66
CA ALA A 91 -15.87 -4.38 2.81
C ALA A 91 -16.07 -5.12 4.15
N PHE A 92 -17.07 -5.99 4.24
CA PHE A 92 -17.25 -6.86 5.41
C PHE A 92 -16.02 -7.75 5.65
N VAL A 93 -15.52 -8.43 4.60
CA VAL A 93 -14.35 -9.31 4.70
C VAL A 93 -13.08 -8.54 5.11
N LEU A 94 -12.85 -7.34 4.56
CA LEU A 94 -11.68 -6.51 4.90
C LEU A 94 -11.66 -6.12 6.39
N VAL A 95 -12.82 -5.97 7.00
CA VAL A 95 -12.95 -5.72 8.45
C VAL A 95 -12.82 -7.02 9.23
N ALA A 96 -13.59 -8.06 8.86
CA ALA A 96 -13.64 -9.33 9.57
C ALA A 96 -12.28 -10.04 9.61
N MET A 97 -11.47 -9.92 8.55
CA MET A 97 -10.13 -10.54 8.53
C MET A 97 -9.16 -9.93 9.54
N ALA A 98 -9.49 -8.79 10.16
CA ALA A 98 -8.68 -8.18 11.21
C ALA A 98 -8.58 -9.03 12.48
N ASP A 99 -9.41 -10.06 12.65
CA ASP A 99 -9.26 -11.08 13.70
C ASP A 99 -7.96 -11.89 13.54
N ILE A 100 -7.38 -11.93 12.33
CA ILE A 100 -6.07 -12.53 12.08
C ILE A 100 -4.99 -11.50 12.47
N PRO A 101 -4.11 -11.77 13.45
CA PRO A 101 -3.18 -10.77 13.98
C PRO A 101 -2.27 -10.08 12.95
N LEU A 102 -1.91 -10.80 11.88
CA LEU A 102 -1.11 -10.28 10.77
C LEU A 102 -1.89 -9.30 9.88
N LEU A 103 -3.20 -9.47 9.78
CA LEU A 103 -4.11 -8.64 8.98
C LEU A 103 -4.85 -7.59 9.82
N ALA A 104 -4.56 -7.52 11.13
CA ALA A 104 -5.12 -6.58 12.10
C ALA A 104 -4.63 -5.14 11.89
N TYR A 105 -4.83 -4.62 10.68
CA TYR A 105 -4.63 -3.24 10.27
C TYR A 105 -5.62 -2.87 9.15
N THR A 106 -6.89 -2.80 9.51
CA THR A 106 -8.03 -2.49 8.62
C THR A 106 -7.79 -1.25 7.73
N PRO A 107 -7.17 -0.15 8.20
CA PRO A 107 -6.81 0.97 7.33
C PRO A 107 -5.94 0.55 6.14
N ALA A 108 -4.88 -0.24 6.33
CA ALA A 108 -4.05 -0.71 5.22
C ALA A 108 -4.84 -1.61 4.27
N ALA A 109 -5.75 -2.44 4.76
CA ALA A 109 -6.61 -3.27 3.92
C ALA A 109 -7.47 -2.42 2.97
N PHE A 110 -8.15 -1.39 3.49
CA PHE A 110 -8.92 -0.47 2.64
C PHE A 110 -8.04 0.35 1.70
N LEU A 111 -6.87 0.80 2.16
CA LEU A 111 -5.93 1.54 1.30
C LEU A 111 -5.41 0.67 0.15
N GLY A 112 -5.06 -0.60 0.41
CA GLY A 112 -4.64 -1.54 -0.62
C GLY A 112 -5.76 -1.86 -1.62
N ALA A 113 -6.98 -2.05 -1.12
CA ALA A 113 -8.18 -2.21 -1.95
C ALA A 113 -8.41 -0.97 -2.85
N ALA A 114 -8.33 0.23 -2.27
CA ALA A 114 -8.47 1.49 -2.99
C ALA A 114 -7.35 1.69 -4.02
N CYS A 115 -6.12 1.28 -3.71
CA CYS A 115 -5.00 1.31 -4.66
C CYS A 115 -5.27 0.46 -5.90
N PHE A 116 -5.88 -0.72 -5.73
CA PHE A 116 -6.25 -1.57 -6.86
C PHE A 116 -7.41 -1.00 -7.69
N PHE A 117 -8.45 -0.45 -7.04
CA PHE A 117 -9.51 0.26 -7.75
C PHE A 117 -8.97 1.45 -8.54
N GLY A 118 -8.18 2.31 -7.88
CA GLY A 118 -7.63 3.52 -8.47
C GLY A 118 -6.60 3.27 -9.58
N SER A 119 -5.99 2.08 -9.64
CA SER A 119 -5.09 1.70 -10.74
C SER A 119 -5.84 1.29 -12.02
N GLY A 120 -7.17 1.34 -12.02
CA GLY A 120 -8.01 0.94 -13.14
C GLY A 120 -8.50 -0.51 -13.07
N ALA A 121 -8.31 -1.20 -11.94
CA ALA A 121 -9.00 -2.46 -11.64
C ALA A 121 -8.79 -3.60 -12.66
N LYS A 122 -7.66 -3.59 -13.37
CA LYS A 122 -7.36 -4.58 -14.42
C LYS A 122 -6.81 -5.88 -13.84
N LEU A 123 -7.38 -7.01 -14.28
CA LEU A 123 -6.95 -8.36 -13.91
C LEU A 123 -5.88 -8.90 -14.88
N ASP A 124 -4.85 -8.09 -15.13
CA ASP A 124 -3.71 -8.46 -15.97
C ASP A 124 -2.40 -8.30 -15.18
N VAL A 125 -1.27 -8.31 -15.86
CA VAL A 125 0.05 -8.13 -15.22
C VAL A 125 0.16 -6.81 -14.44
N SER A 126 -0.65 -5.79 -14.72
CA SER A 126 -0.68 -4.53 -13.93
C SER A 126 -1.11 -4.76 -12.48
N ALA A 127 -1.91 -5.77 -12.19
CA ALA A 127 -2.28 -6.17 -10.83
C ALA A 127 -1.04 -6.53 -9.99
N VAL A 128 -0.08 -7.23 -10.59
CA VAL A 128 1.20 -7.57 -9.95
C VAL A 128 1.99 -6.31 -9.63
N PHE A 129 2.01 -5.34 -10.55
CA PHE A 129 2.70 -4.06 -10.34
C PHE A 129 2.05 -3.19 -9.26
N VAL A 130 0.74 -3.28 -9.04
CA VAL A 130 0.08 -2.64 -7.88
C VAL A 130 0.64 -3.20 -6.57
N GLY A 131 0.69 -4.53 -6.44
CA GLY A 131 1.23 -5.20 -5.26
C GLY A 131 2.73 -4.92 -5.05
N LEU A 132 3.53 -4.98 -6.11
CA LEU A 132 4.96 -4.65 -6.06
C LEU A 132 5.19 -3.19 -5.64
N THR A 133 4.43 -2.26 -6.22
CA THR A 133 4.50 -0.84 -5.88
C THR A 133 4.12 -0.60 -4.41
N TRP A 134 3.08 -1.29 -3.93
CA TRP A 134 2.68 -1.24 -2.52
C TRP A 134 3.82 -1.70 -1.60
N CYS A 135 4.41 -2.87 -1.87
CA CYS A 135 5.55 -3.39 -1.12
C CYS A 135 6.72 -2.41 -1.10
N LEU A 136 7.09 -1.86 -2.26
CA LEU A 136 8.16 -0.87 -2.35
C LEU A 136 7.85 0.39 -1.55
N GLY A 137 6.61 0.90 -1.59
CA GLY A 137 6.20 2.04 -0.77
C GLY A 137 6.38 1.79 0.73
N VAL A 138 6.00 0.62 1.23
CA VAL A 138 6.27 0.24 2.63
C VAL A 138 7.77 0.18 2.92
N LEU A 139 8.57 -0.38 2.02
CA LEU A 139 10.04 -0.45 2.17
C LEU A 139 10.68 0.94 2.17
N PHE A 140 10.21 1.87 1.35
CA PHE A 140 10.64 3.27 1.38
C PHE A 140 10.27 3.94 2.72
N GLY A 141 9.12 3.59 3.30
CA GLY A 141 8.75 3.92 4.68
C GLY A 141 9.79 3.47 5.70
N LEU A 142 10.14 2.19 5.67
CA LEU A 142 11.15 1.62 6.54
C LEU A 142 12.52 2.30 6.36
N MET A 143 12.96 2.47 5.11
CA MET A 143 14.23 3.13 4.80
C MET A 143 14.26 4.57 5.35
N SER A 144 13.15 5.29 5.24
CA SER A 144 13.02 6.65 5.76
C SER A 144 13.19 6.71 7.27
N GLU A 145 12.55 5.79 7.99
CA GLU A 145 12.70 5.71 9.42
C GLU A 145 14.14 5.34 9.81
N GLN A 146 14.75 4.38 9.12
CA GLN A 146 16.11 3.92 9.44
C GLN A 146 17.16 5.01 9.21
N ILE A 147 17.09 5.71 8.08
CA ILE A 147 18.00 6.83 7.77
C ILE A 147 17.74 7.99 8.75
N GLY A 148 16.48 8.35 9.00
CA GLY A 148 16.11 9.36 9.99
C GLY A 148 16.66 9.05 11.39
N LYS A 149 16.56 7.79 11.83
CA LYS A 149 17.14 7.33 13.11
C LYS A 149 18.67 7.47 13.12
N ARG A 150 19.35 7.10 12.03
CA ARG A 150 20.81 7.22 11.92
C ARG A 150 21.28 8.67 11.98
N LEU A 151 20.63 9.57 11.25
CA LEU A 151 20.95 11.01 11.22
C LEU A 151 20.65 11.72 12.55
N ALA A 152 19.75 11.18 13.37
CA ALA A 152 19.40 11.74 14.67
C ALA A 152 20.34 11.29 15.81
N ARG A 153 21.19 10.27 15.61
CA ARG A 153 22.09 9.78 16.66
C ARG A 153 23.09 10.87 17.07
N PRO A 154 23.32 11.07 18.38
CA PRO A 154 24.47 11.83 18.86
C PRO A 154 25.76 11.18 18.36
N ALA A 155 26.76 11.99 18.03
CA ALA A 155 28.10 11.54 17.69
C ALA A 155 28.77 10.85 18.89
#